data_AF-A0A2P4PPB1-F1
#
_entry.id   AF-A0A2P4PPB1-F1
#
_cell.length_a   1.000
_cell.length_b   1.000
_cell.length_c   1.000
_cell.angle_alpha   90.00
_cell.angle_beta   90.00
_cell.angle_gamma   90.00
#
_symmetry.space_group_name_H-M   'P 1'
#
loop_
_entity.id
_entity.type
_entity.pdbx_description
1 polymer ?
#
loop_
_entity_poly.entity_id
_entity_poly.type
_entity_poly.pdbx_seq_one_letter_code
_entity_poly.pdbx_strand_id
1 'polypeptide(L)'
;MNLLLSDAERIVSIDFKTILDYDEQSEIVHRCKIDLHHLTNYEYQRPNYLGGNEDELLRKLTRMIRQTTFRQKSVHERLEVYYYLGELLSLRGWMKKDYGILQEQVGQRFAKDVKKTSRRVYELFAIRGVQCLTKVAYICPTCLTKMSEGDFYDELLPEARRIMRETL
;
A
#
# COMPACT_ATOMS: atom_id res chain seq x y z
N MET A 1 -9.13 63.67 25.60
CA MET A 1 -9.61 62.27 25.67
C MET A 1 -10.01 61.87 24.27
N ASN A 2 -9.13 61.19 23.53
CA ASN A 2 -9.45 60.53 22.27
C ASN A 2 -8.70 59.20 22.32
N LEU A 3 -9.45 58.14 22.62
CA LEU A 3 -9.00 56.77 22.59
C LEU A 3 -8.93 56.29 21.14
N LEU A 4 -7.77 55.72 20.80
CA LEU A 4 -7.60 54.42 20.12
C LEU A 4 -8.56 54.09 18.97
N LEU A 5 -8.04 54.15 17.75
CA LEU A 5 -8.17 53.05 16.79
C LEU A 5 -6.78 52.84 16.17
N SER A 6 -5.94 52.11 16.91
CA SER A 6 -4.78 51.42 16.36
C SER A 6 -5.25 50.21 15.58
N ASP A 7 -4.36 49.75 14.70
CA ASP A 7 -4.34 48.41 14.13
C ASP A 7 -5.31 48.20 12.96
N ALA A 8 -4.86 48.76 11.83
CA ALA A 8 -5.06 48.18 10.52
C ALA A 8 -4.95 46.65 10.60
N GLU A 9 -6.05 45.99 10.22
CA GLU A 9 -6.14 44.55 10.03
C GLU A 9 -5.03 44.10 9.07
N ARG A 10 -3.92 43.61 9.63
CA ARG A 10 -3.04 42.70 8.91
C ARG A 10 -3.79 41.39 8.79
N ILE A 11 -4.58 41.28 7.72
CA ILE A 11 -4.99 39.97 7.22
C ILE A 11 -3.69 39.25 6.87
N VAL A 12 -3.27 38.36 7.76
CA VAL A 12 -2.20 37.41 7.48
C VAL A 12 -2.70 36.60 6.30
N SER A 13 -2.07 36.79 5.14
CA SER A 13 -2.31 36.00 3.94
C SER A 13 -2.06 34.54 4.28
N ILE A 14 -3.10 33.81 4.68
CA ILE A 14 -3.05 32.37 4.81
C ILE A 14 -2.91 31.85 3.38
N ASP A 15 -1.75 31.27 3.08
CA ASP A 15 -1.48 30.67 1.78
C ASP A 15 -2.54 29.58 1.53
N PHE A 16 -3.42 29.82 0.55
CA PHE A 16 -4.53 28.92 0.17
C PHE A 16 -4.04 27.49 -0.14
N LYS A 17 -2.75 27.35 -0.47
CA LYS A 17 -2.10 26.04 -0.66
C LYS A 17 -2.06 25.22 0.64
N THR A 18 -1.90 25.86 1.78
CA THR A 18 -1.83 25.21 3.11
C THR A 18 -3.21 24.78 3.63
N ILE A 19 -4.29 25.44 3.19
CA ILE A 19 -5.67 25.07 3.56
C ILE A 19 -6.17 23.89 2.71
N LEU A 20 -5.74 23.80 1.45
CA LEU A 20 -6.13 22.72 0.53
C LEU A 20 -5.25 21.46 0.67
N ASP A 21 -4.00 21.59 1.12
CA ASP A 21 -3.15 20.45 1.52
C ASP A 21 -3.51 19.90 2.91
N TYR A 22 -4.48 20.53 3.62
CA TYR A 22 -5.08 19.94 4.81
C TYR A 22 -5.92 18.72 4.41
N ASP A 23 -5.22 17.60 4.45
CA ASP A 23 -5.67 16.27 4.87
C ASP A 23 -6.09 15.23 3.82
N GLU A 24 -5.87 15.42 2.52
CA GLU A 24 -6.10 14.33 1.54
C GLU A 24 -5.29 13.06 1.88
N GLN A 25 -4.04 13.23 2.33
CA GLN A 25 -3.16 12.11 2.64
C GLN A 25 -3.56 11.40 3.94
N SER A 26 -3.90 12.15 4.98
CA SER A 26 -4.46 11.61 6.23
C SER A 26 -5.83 10.98 6.00
N GLU A 27 -6.65 11.53 5.11
CA GLU A 27 -7.92 10.92 4.70
C GLU A 27 -7.68 9.56 4.02
N ILE A 28 -6.66 9.43 3.17
CA ILE A 28 -6.27 8.14 2.58
C ILE A 28 -5.87 7.15 3.68
N VAL A 29 -5.07 7.55 4.68
CA VAL A 29 -4.70 6.68 5.80
C VAL A 29 -5.94 6.27 6.57
N HIS A 30 -6.82 7.21 6.91
CA HIS A 30 -8.07 6.95 7.62
C HIS A 30 -8.95 5.93 6.87
N ARG A 31 -9.17 6.15 5.57
CA ARG A 31 -9.92 5.22 4.71
C ARG A 31 -9.27 3.85 4.62
N CYS A 32 -7.94 3.77 4.56
CA CYS A 32 -7.23 2.49 4.62
C CYS A 32 -7.42 1.79 5.98
N LYS A 33 -7.45 2.53 7.10
CA LYS A 33 -7.74 1.97 8.43
C LYS A 33 -9.15 1.37 8.46
N ILE A 34 -10.16 2.00 7.85
CA ILE A 34 -11.52 1.45 7.73
C ILE A 34 -11.48 0.04 7.10
N ASP A 35 -10.74 -0.14 6.00
CA ASP A 35 -10.61 -1.45 5.35
C ASP A 35 -9.99 -2.51 6.28
N LEU A 36 -9.07 -2.13 7.17
CA LEU A 36 -8.47 -3.07 8.11
C LEU A 36 -9.47 -3.61 9.12
N HIS A 37 -10.54 -2.88 9.42
CA HIS A 37 -11.58 -3.30 10.36
C HIS A 37 -12.62 -4.26 9.75
N HIS A 38 -12.62 -4.42 8.42
CA HIS A 38 -13.53 -5.37 7.77
C HIS A 38 -13.12 -6.81 8.08
N LEU A 39 -14.01 -7.53 8.78
CA LEU A 39 -13.90 -8.96 8.98
C LEU A 39 -14.34 -9.71 7.72
N THR A 40 -13.78 -10.90 7.53
CA THR A 40 -14.18 -11.79 6.45
C THR A 40 -14.16 -13.23 6.90
N ASN A 41 -15.24 -13.95 6.59
CA ASN A 41 -15.34 -15.40 6.77
C ASN A 41 -15.00 -16.13 5.45
N TYR A 42 -14.41 -15.42 4.49
CA TYR A 42 -14.04 -16.00 3.21
C TYR A 42 -12.89 -16.98 3.38
N GLU A 43 -13.15 -18.24 3.04
CA GLU A 43 -12.14 -19.28 2.98
C GLU A 43 -11.30 -19.07 1.72
N TYR A 44 -10.13 -18.47 1.91
CA TYR A 44 -9.31 -18.01 0.80
C TYR A 44 -8.66 -19.18 0.06
N GLN A 45 -8.89 -19.23 -1.25
CA GLN A 45 -8.29 -20.24 -2.12
C GLN A 45 -6.97 -19.73 -2.69
N ARG A 46 -5.88 -20.44 -2.36
CA ARG A 46 -4.55 -20.13 -2.90
C ARG A 46 -4.58 -20.24 -4.44
N PRO A 47 -4.14 -19.21 -5.19
CA PRO A 47 -4.22 -19.23 -6.63
C PRO A 47 -3.37 -20.33 -7.28
N ASN A 48 -3.94 -20.99 -8.28
CA ASN A 48 -3.29 -22.07 -9.03
C ASN A 48 -2.02 -21.62 -9.77
N TYR A 49 -1.81 -20.31 -9.95
CA TYR A 49 -0.65 -19.79 -10.64
C TYR A 49 0.63 -19.75 -9.78
N LEU A 50 0.58 -20.13 -8.50
CA LEU A 50 1.70 -20.05 -7.56
C LEU A 50 2.64 -21.27 -7.55
N GLY A 51 2.53 -22.17 -8.52
CA GLY A 51 3.44 -23.30 -8.69
C GLY A 51 4.75 -22.94 -9.41
N GLY A 52 5.65 -23.93 -9.49
CA GLY A 52 6.99 -23.80 -10.06
C GLY A 52 8.06 -23.58 -8.99
N ASN A 53 9.33 -23.46 -9.42
CA ASN A 53 10.38 -23.05 -8.49
C ASN A 53 10.31 -21.53 -8.19
N GLU A 54 10.98 -21.09 -7.13
CA GLU A 54 10.92 -19.70 -6.70
C GLU A 54 11.36 -18.68 -7.76
N ASP A 55 12.36 -19.01 -8.57
CA ASP A 55 12.87 -18.11 -9.62
C ASP A 55 11.88 -17.98 -10.77
N GLU A 56 11.23 -19.07 -11.16
CA GLU A 56 10.12 -19.09 -12.12
C GLU A 56 8.94 -18.27 -11.61
N LEU A 57 8.58 -18.44 -10.33
CA LEU A 57 7.48 -17.72 -9.72
C LEU A 57 7.77 -16.21 -9.66
N LEU A 58 8.99 -15.81 -9.29
CA LEU A 58 9.43 -14.41 -9.31
C LEU A 58 9.26 -13.80 -10.70
N ARG A 59 9.76 -14.48 -11.74
CA ARG A 59 9.62 -14.03 -13.14
C ARG A 59 8.17 -13.99 -13.59
N LYS A 60 7.35 -14.95 -13.16
CA LYS A 60 5.92 -14.99 -13.48
C LYS A 60 5.16 -13.81 -12.88
N LEU A 61 5.30 -13.57 -11.58
CA LEU A 61 4.62 -12.49 -10.86
C LEU A 61 5.04 -11.11 -11.40
N THR A 62 6.34 -10.89 -11.60
CA THR A 62 6.85 -9.63 -12.17
C THR A 62 6.36 -9.40 -13.60
N ARG A 63 6.27 -10.46 -14.42
CA ARG A 63 5.70 -10.38 -15.77
C ARG A 63 4.21 -10.04 -15.75
N MET A 64 3.44 -10.61 -14.82
CA MET A 64 2.02 -10.27 -14.64
C MET A 64 1.86 -8.77 -14.34
N ILE A 65 2.68 -8.21 -13.45
CA ILE A 65 2.63 -6.77 -13.11
C ILE A 65 2.96 -5.88 -14.33
N ARG A 66 3.85 -6.34 -15.20
CA ARG A 66 4.23 -5.61 -16.43
C ARG A 66 3.12 -5.55 -17.48
N GLN A 67 2.23 -6.54 -17.51
CA GLN A 67 1.22 -6.64 -18.57
C GLN A 67 0.33 -5.40 -18.57
N THR A 68 0.00 -4.90 -19.77
CA THR A 68 -0.91 -3.75 -19.93
C THR A 68 -2.29 -4.02 -19.32
N THR A 69 -2.74 -5.26 -19.41
CA THR A 69 -3.99 -5.77 -18.82
C THR A 69 -3.94 -5.82 -17.29
N PHE A 70 -2.77 -5.74 -16.65
CA PHE A 70 -2.67 -5.74 -15.19
C PHE A 70 -3.46 -4.59 -14.57
N ARG A 71 -3.48 -3.42 -15.22
CA ARG A 71 -4.27 -2.26 -14.76
C ARG A 71 -5.77 -2.43 -14.95
N GLN A 72 -6.19 -3.34 -15.84
CA GLN A 72 -7.60 -3.67 -16.10
C GLN A 72 -8.14 -4.68 -15.09
N LYS A 73 -7.27 -5.38 -14.36
CA LYS A 73 -7.65 -6.28 -13.27
C LYS A 73 -8.28 -5.52 -12.10
N SER A 74 -9.13 -6.22 -11.37
CA SER A 74 -9.70 -5.69 -10.12
C SER A 74 -8.60 -5.29 -9.13
N VAL A 75 -8.93 -4.42 -8.17
CA VAL A 75 -7.97 -4.04 -7.12
C VAL A 75 -7.51 -5.26 -6.32
N HIS A 76 -8.42 -6.19 -6.03
CA HIS A 76 -8.16 -7.42 -5.28
C HIS A 76 -7.15 -8.32 -6.00
N GLU A 77 -7.35 -8.59 -7.30
CA GLU A 77 -6.39 -9.38 -8.09
C GLU A 77 -5.01 -8.72 -8.18
N ARG A 78 -4.96 -7.39 -8.31
CA ARG A 78 -3.69 -6.67 -8.34
C ARG A 78 -2.96 -6.77 -7.01
N LEU A 79 -3.66 -6.57 -5.90
CA LEU A 79 -3.09 -6.70 -4.56
C LEU A 79 -2.64 -8.13 -4.29
N GLU A 80 -3.39 -9.13 -4.73
CA GLU A 80 -3.01 -10.54 -4.60
C GLU A 80 -1.65 -10.83 -5.26
N VAL A 81 -1.44 -10.35 -6.49
CA VAL A 81 -0.15 -10.50 -7.17
C VAL A 81 0.97 -9.78 -6.41
N TYR A 82 0.71 -8.57 -5.90
CA TYR A 82 1.69 -7.84 -5.08
C TYR A 82 1.99 -8.55 -3.75
N TYR A 83 0.97 -9.13 -3.12
CA TYR A 83 1.07 -9.91 -1.87
C TYR A 83 2.01 -11.09 -2.07
N TYR A 84 1.78 -11.92 -3.09
CA TYR A 84 2.62 -13.08 -3.34
C TYR A 84 4.03 -12.73 -3.79
N LEU A 85 4.20 -11.62 -4.51
CA LEU A 85 5.54 -11.12 -4.82
C LEU A 85 6.25 -10.66 -3.53
N GLY A 86 5.54 -10.02 -2.61
CA GLY A 86 6.09 -9.64 -1.30
C GLY A 86 6.39 -10.83 -0.39
N GLU A 87 5.53 -11.85 -0.38
CA GLU A 87 5.75 -13.13 0.33
C GLU A 87 7.03 -13.80 -0.16
N LEU A 88 7.15 -13.99 -1.48
CA LEU A 88 8.31 -14.62 -2.10
C LEU A 88 9.60 -13.85 -1.81
N LEU A 89 9.60 -12.52 -1.98
CA LEU A 89 10.77 -11.69 -1.72
C LEU A 89 11.14 -11.64 -0.23
N SER A 90 10.16 -11.75 0.67
CA SER A 90 10.42 -11.82 2.11
C SER A 90 11.04 -13.15 2.51
N LEU A 91 10.55 -14.27 1.99
CA LEU A 91 11.15 -15.60 2.19
C LEU A 91 12.61 -15.65 1.70
N ARG A 92 12.88 -14.95 0.60
CA ARG A 92 14.22 -14.84 0.00
C ARG A 92 15.11 -13.78 0.64
N GLY A 93 14.61 -13.00 1.61
CA GLY A 93 15.40 -11.98 2.30
C GLY A 93 15.73 -10.73 1.46
N TRP A 94 14.90 -10.39 0.48
CA TRP A 94 15.02 -9.15 -0.32
C TRP A 94 16.38 -8.95 -1.02
N MET A 95 16.93 -10.04 -1.56
CA MET A 95 18.26 -10.05 -2.17
C MET A 95 18.42 -9.07 -3.35
N LYS A 96 19.64 -8.55 -3.53
CA LYS A 96 20.01 -7.67 -4.66
C LYS A 96 19.76 -8.34 -6.03
N LYS A 97 19.99 -9.65 -6.14
CA LYS A 97 19.75 -10.41 -7.39
C LYS A 97 18.27 -10.37 -7.82
N ASP A 98 17.35 -10.45 -6.86
CA ASP A 98 15.91 -10.45 -7.14
C ASP A 98 15.46 -9.06 -7.59
N TYR A 99 16.04 -8.01 -7.01
CA TYR A 99 15.83 -6.65 -7.50
C TYR A 99 16.33 -6.44 -8.93
N GLY A 100 17.44 -7.08 -9.31
CA GLY A 100 17.90 -7.12 -10.70
C GLY A 100 16.87 -7.73 -11.65
N ILE A 101 16.20 -8.82 -11.24
CA ILE A 101 15.11 -9.43 -12.02
C ILE A 101 13.91 -8.49 -12.11
N LEU A 102 13.53 -7.79 -11.04
CA LEU A 102 12.48 -6.77 -11.09
C LEU A 102 12.82 -5.68 -12.11
N GLN A 103 14.05 -5.15 -12.06
CA GLN A 103 14.52 -4.13 -12.99
C GLN A 103 14.52 -4.61 -14.45
N GLU A 104 14.93 -5.85 -14.70
CA GLU A 104 14.90 -6.48 -16.02
C GLU A 104 13.47 -6.61 -16.56
N GLN A 105 12.53 -7.03 -15.71
CA GLN A 105 11.16 -7.31 -16.16
C GLN A 105 10.33 -6.03 -16.28
N VAL A 106 10.22 -5.22 -15.23
CA VAL A 106 9.31 -4.06 -15.19
C VAL A 106 9.99 -2.73 -15.52
N GLY A 107 11.32 -2.73 -15.68
CA GLY A 107 12.11 -1.52 -15.92
C GLY A 107 12.52 -0.82 -14.63
N GLN A 108 13.66 -0.11 -14.70
CA GLN A 108 14.29 0.59 -13.59
C GLN A 108 13.35 1.51 -12.81
N ARG A 109 12.57 2.32 -13.54
CA ARG A 109 11.65 3.30 -12.95
C ARG A 109 10.56 2.64 -12.10
N PHE A 110 9.99 1.54 -12.59
CA PHE A 110 8.85 0.88 -11.95
C PHE A 110 9.29 -0.16 -10.91
N ALA A 111 10.49 -0.73 -11.02
CA ALA A 111 10.98 -1.75 -10.09
C ALA A 111 11.00 -1.27 -8.64
N LYS A 112 11.33 0.00 -8.39
CA LYS A 112 11.29 0.61 -7.05
C LYS A 112 9.88 0.61 -6.48
N ASP A 113 8.90 1.04 -7.26
CA ASP A 113 7.50 1.11 -6.85
C ASP A 113 6.89 -0.27 -6.66
N VAL A 114 7.23 -1.23 -7.55
CA VAL A 114 6.81 -2.63 -7.43
C VAL A 114 7.36 -3.22 -6.14
N LYS A 115 8.67 -3.06 -5.87
CA LYS A 115 9.29 -3.54 -4.63
C LYS A 115 8.63 -2.92 -3.40
N LYS A 116 8.46 -1.59 -3.39
CA LYS A 116 7.81 -0.86 -2.29
C LYS A 116 6.39 -1.36 -2.04
N THR A 117 5.61 -1.49 -3.10
CA THR A 117 4.20 -1.89 -3.03
C THR A 117 4.05 -3.34 -2.59
N SER A 118 4.81 -4.27 -3.17
CA SER A 118 4.84 -5.67 -2.74
C SER A 118 5.17 -5.83 -1.27
N ARG A 119 6.19 -5.10 -0.79
CA ARG A 119 6.57 -5.13 0.62
C ARG A 119 5.42 -4.70 1.52
N ARG A 120 4.81 -3.55 1.23
CA ARG A 120 3.73 -2.98 2.02
C ARG A 120 2.46 -3.84 2.01
N VAL A 121 2.09 -4.38 0.85
CA VAL A 121 0.96 -5.29 0.74
C VAL A 121 1.22 -6.55 1.57
N TYR A 122 2.39 -7.16 1.43
CA TYR A 122 2.71 -8.36 2.20
C TYR A 122 2.75 -8.10 3.71
N GLU A 123 3.46 -7.06 4.17
CA GLU A 123 3.56 -6.75 5.60
C GLU A 123 2.18 -6.49 6.23
N LEU A 124 1.29 -5.80 5.52
CA LEU A 124 -0.05 -5.49 6.02
C LEU A 124 -0.96 -6.72 6.08
N PHE A 125 -1.02 -7.51 5.00
CA PHE A 125 -1.93 -8.64 4.90
C PHE A 125 -1.35 -9.95 5.46
N ALA A 126 -0.05 -10.04 5.72
CA ALA A 126 0.51 -11.09 6.57
C ALA A 126 0.05 -10.92 8.03
N ILE A 127 -0.21 -9.68 8.46
CA ILE A 127 -0.75 -9.39 9.79
C ILE A 127 -2.27 -9.56 9.81
N ARG A 128 -3.02 -9.08 8.80
CA ARG A 128 -4.50 -9.17 8.84
C ARG A 128 -5.07 -10.48 8.30
N GLY A 129 -4.32 -11.19 7.48
CA GLY A 129 -4.77 -12.35 6.72
C GLY A 129 -4.98 -12.03 5.24
N VAL A 130 -4.49 -12.90 4.36
CA VAL A 130 -4.60 -12.76 2.89
C VAL A 130 -6.05 -12.67 2.41
N GLN A 131 -6.98 -13.33 3.11
CA GLN A 131 -8.42 -13.30 2.82
C GLN A 131 -9.02 -11.88 2.87
N CYS A 132 -8.46 -10.98 3.70
CA CYS A 132 -8.92 -9.60 3.84
C CYS A 132 -8.68 -8.78 2.55
N LEU A 133 -7.79 -9.23 1.66
CA LEU A 133 -7.61 -8.63 0.33
C LEU A 133 -8.91 -8.56 -0.47
N THR A 134 -9.89 -9.44 -0.20
CA THR A 134 -11.18 -9.49 -0.91
C THR A 134 -12.21 -8.47 -0.43
N LYS A 135 -11.91 -7.73 0.65
CA LYS A 135 -12.85 -6.80 1.31
C LYS A 135 -12.39 -5.34 1.32
N VAL A 136 -11.26 -5.05 0.69
CA VAL A 136 -10.71 -3.69 0.65
C VAL A 136 -11.45 -2.82 -0.37
N ALA A 137 -11.84 -1.62 0.02
CA ALA A 137 -12.40 -0.61 -0.87
C ALA A 137 -11.40 0.51 -1.19
N TYR A 138 -10.51 0.83 -0.25
CA TYR A 138 -9.61 1.98 -0.28
C TYR A 138 -8.14 1.59 -0.36
N ILE A 139 -7.73 0.48 0.29
CA ILE A 139 -6.39 -0.07 0.13
C ILE A 139 -6.25 -0.53 -1.31
N CYS A 140 -5.36 0.14 -2.05
CA CYS A 140 -5.02 -0.22 -3.41
C CYS A 140 -3.52 0.02 -3.67
N PRO A 141 -2.94 -0.58 -4.74
CA PRO A 141 -1.52 -0.45 -5.03
C PRO A 141 -1.05 1.01 -5.06
N THR A 142 -1.77 1.89 -5.77
CA THR A 142 -1.40 3.30 -5.91
C THR A 142 -1.34 4.03 -4.57
N CYS A 143 -2.33 3.81 -3.69
CA CYS A 143 -2.35 4.41 -2.35
C CYS A 143 -1.14 3.93 -1.55
N LEU A 144 -0.88 2.62 -1.53
CA LEU A 144 0.27 2.07 -0.81
C LEU A 144 1.62 2.50 -1.40
N THR A 145 1.74 2.71 -2.71
CA THR A 145 2.97 3.23 -3.32
C THR A 145 3.23 4.69 -2.90
N LYS A 146 2.18 5.53 -2.94
CA LYS A 146 2.28 6.98 -2.69
C LYS A 146 2.36 7.34 -1.21
N MET A 147 1.81 6.50 -0.33
CA MET A 147 1.81 6.72 1.12
C MET A 147 3.22 6.97 1.65
N SER A 148 3.36 7.88 2.61
CA SER A 148 4.66 8.15 3.24
C SER A 148 5.14 6.93 4.04
N GLU A 149 6.39 6.95 4.52
CA GLU A 149 6.85 5.88 5.42
C GLU A 149 6.18 5.98 6.79
N GLY A 150 6.00 7.18 7.34
CA GLY A 150 5.30 7.37 8.62
C GLY A 150 3.84 6.91 8.57
N ASP A 151 3.08 7.35 7.57
CA ASP A 151 1.69 6.92 7.39
C ASP A 151 1.53 5.39 7.29
N PHE A 152 2.51 4.71 6.70
CA PHE A 152 2.45 3.27 6.56
C PHE A 152 2.94 2.56 7.82
N TYR A 153 4.15 2.86 8.29
CA TYR A 153 4.83 2.10 9.35
C TYR A 153 4.45 2.55 10.76
N ASP A 154 4.08 3.81 10.95
CA ASP A 154 3.76 4.40 12.26
C ASP A 154 2.24 4.50 12.49
N GLU A 155 1.44 4.50 11.42
CA GLU A 155 -0.02 4.63 11.52
C GLU A 155 -0.79 3.37 11.06
N LEU A 156 -0.67 2.99 9.78
CA LEU A 156 -1.49 1.91 9.21
C LEU A 156 -1.09 0.51 9.71
N LEU A 157 0.21 0.22 9.72
CA LEU A 157 0.72 -1.09 10.12
C LEU A 157 0.52 -1.38 11.62
N PRO A 158 0.73 -0.41 12.55
CA PRO A 158 0.39 -0.61 13.96
C PRO A 158 -1.10 -0.84 14.20
N GLU A 159 -1.98 -0.14 13.47
CA GLU A 159 -3.43 -0.38 13.53
C GLU A 159 -3.77 -1.82 13.14
N ALA A 160 -3.15 -2.34 12.07
CA ALA A 160 -3.32 -3.73 11.64
C ALA A 160 -2.94 -4.73 12.75
N ARG A 161 -1.85 -4.45 13.49
CA ARG A 161 -1.41 -5.27 14.63
C ARG A 161 -2.35 -5.16 15.81
N ARG A 162 -2.87 -3.96 16.10
CA ARG A 162 -3.84 -3.72 17.17
C ARG A 162 -5.09 -4.59 16.96
N ILE A 163 -5.66 -4.54 15.76
CA ILE A 163 -6.85 -5.33 15.41
C ILE A 163 -6.57 -6.84 15.53
N MET A 164 -5.42 -7.31 15.05
CA MET A 164 -5.03 -8.72 15.19
C MET A 164 -4.96 -9.16 16.67
N ARG A 165 -4.41 -8.31 17.56
CA ARG A 165 -4.37 -8.61 19.01
C ARG A 165 -5.75 -8.60 19.67
N GLU A 166 -6.71 -7.86 19.14
CA GLU A 166 -8.08 -7.79 19.67
C GLU A 166 -8.96 -8.95 19.20
N THR A 167 -8.54 -9.66 18.14
CA THR A 167 -9.29 -10.79 17.54
C THR A 167 -8.77 -12.16 17.99
N LEU A 168 -7.65 -12.20 18.73
CA LEU A 168 -7.05 -13.40 19.34
C LEU A 168 -7.53 -13.56 20.79
#